data_AF-A0A3S0J2N4-F1
#
_entry.id   AF-A0A3S0J2N4-F1
#
_cell.length_a   1.000
_cell.length_b   1.000
_cell.length_c   1.000
_cell.angle_alpha   90.00
_cell.angle_beta   90.00
_cell.angle_gamma   90.00
#
_symmetry.space_group_name_H-M   'P 1'
#
loop_
_entity.id
_entity.type
_entity.pdbx_description
1 polymer ?
#
loop_
_entity_poly.entity_id
_entity_poly.type
_entity_poly.pdbx_seq_one_letter_code
_entity_poly.pdbx_strand_id
1 'polypeptide(L)'
;MRTLIDDALEDRGIPLQEIAEVNAIPELIQLTAGVGCTILPLAAVAEEPRAEILSGMRIEPAISRPMFLMRATTRPQTAAVTAVLRPIARLVLRLVGGAWPARLATR
;
A
#
# COMPACT_ATOMS: atom_id res chain seq x y z
N MET A 1 -4.29 -1.05 7.06
CA MET A 1 -4.87 -1.46 5.75
C MET A 1 -6.30 -1.88 5.94
N ARG A 2 -6.57 -2.75 6.92
CA ARG A 2 -7.92 -3.19 7.26
C ARG A 2 -8.91 -2.03 7.45
N THR A 3 -8.60 -1.06 8.30
CA THR A 3 -9.44 0.14 8.48
C THR A 3 -9.79 0.86 7.18
N LEU A 4 -8.84 1.01 6.23
CA LEU A 4 -9.13 1.67 4.94
C LEU A 4 -10.08 0.86 4.05
N ILE A 5 -10.07 -0.47 4.18
CA ILE A 5 -10.99 -1.34 3.47
C ILE A 5 -12.36 -1.25 4.14
N ASP A 6 -12.42 -1.31 5.47
CA ASP A 6 -13.66 -1.19 6.24
C ASP A 6 -14.35 0.14 5.96
N ASP A 7 -13.64 1.27 6.07
CA ASP A 7 -14.17 2.61 5.76
C ASP A 7 -14.75 2.66 4.33
N ALA A 8 -14.02 2.11 3.35
CA ALA A 8 -14.44 2.11 1.95
C ALA A 8 -15.67 1.23 1.67
N LEU A 9 -15.86 0.17 2.45
CA LEU A 9 -17.02 -0.73 2.37
C LEU A 9 -18.22 -0.16 3.12
N GLU A 10 -17.99 0.43 4.29
CA GLU A 10 -19.00 1.09 5.12
C GLU A 10 -19.63 2.27 4.37
N ASP A 11 -18.81 3.11 3.73
CA ASP A 11 -19.25 4.21 2.86
C ASP A 11 -20.21 3.75 1.74
N ARG A 12 -20.16 2.46 1.39
CA ARG A 12 -20.96 1.84 0.31
C ARG A 12 -22.04 0.90 0.83
N GLY A 13 -22.16 0.72 2.14
CA GLY A 13 -23.09 -0.23 2.75
C GLY A 13 -22.84 -1.69 2.35
N ILE A 14 -21.58 -2.04 2.02
CA ILE A 14 -21.20 -3.40 1.62
C ILE A 14 -20.74 -4.17 2.86
N PRO A 15 -21.42 -5.24 3.28
CA PRO A 15 -20.97 -6.06 4.40
C PRO A 15 -19.76 -6.91 3.99
N LEU A 16 -18.72 -6.94 4.83
CA LEU A 16 -17.57 -7.82 4.65
C LEU A 16 -17.73 -9.08 5.49
N GLN A 17 -17.78 -10.24 4.84
CA GLN A 17 -17.73 -11.52 5.53
C GLN A 17 -16.27 -11.96 5.70
N GLU A 18 -15.71 -11.71 6.86
CA GLU A 18 -14.36 -12.13 7.20
C GLU A 18 -14.35 -13.61 7.61
N ILE A 19 -13.55 -14.40 6.89
CA ILE A 19 -13.37 -15.84 7.13
C ILE A 19 -12.04 -16.16 7.82
N ALA A 20 -11.08 -15.24 7.80
CA ALA A 20 -9.78 -15.35 8.44
C ALA A 20 -9.12 -13.97 8.58
N GLU A 21 -8.49 -13.71 9.74
CA GLU A 21 -7.67 -12.53 9.99
C GLU A 21 -6.22 -12.96 10.27
N VAL A 22 -5.28 -12.44 9.48
CA VAL A 22 -3.84 -12.68 9.66
C VAL A 22 -3.05 -11.39 9.44
N ASN A 23 -1.88 -11.31 10.06
CA ASN A 23 -1.12 -10.05 10.18
C ASN A 23 0.03 -9.91 9.16
N ALA A 24 0.24 -10.90 8.30
CA ALA A 24 1.32 -10.89 7.32
C ALA A 24 0.83 -11.13 5.89
N ILE A 25 1.36 -10.36 4.93
CA ILE A 25 1.04 -10.51 3.49
C ILE A 25 1.32 -11.95 2.97
N PRO A 26 2.46 -12.60 3.30
CA PRO A 26 2.69 -13.98 2.86
C PRO A 26 1.62 -14.96 3.35
N GLU A 27 1.15 -14.81 4.58
CA GLU A 27 0.08 -15.63 5.16
C GLU A 27 -1.26 -15.39 4.44
N LEU A 28 -1.60 -14.12 4.16
CA LEU A 28 -2.78 -13.78 3.36
C LEU A 28 -2.74 -14.45 1.98
N ILE A 29 -1.58 -14.43 1.31
CA ILE A 29 -1.39 -15.08 0.01
C ILE A 29 -1.58 -16.59 0.12
N GLN A 30 -0.98 -17.23 1.13
CA GLN A 30 -1.15 -18.68 1.33
C GLN A 30 -2.61 -19.08 1.56
N LEU A 31 -3.37 -18.28 2.32
CA LEU A 31 -4.80 -18.54 2.53
C LEU A 31 -5.61 -18.45 1.23
N THR A 32 -5.15 -17.73 0.20
CA THR A 32 -5.85 -17.71 -1.09
C THR A 32 -5.85 -19.05 -1.81
N ALA A 33 -4.93 -19.96 -1.45
CA ALA A 33 -4.84 -21.32 -2.00
C ALA A 33 -5.93 -22.25 -1.41
N GLY A 34 -7.20 -21.88 -1.58
CA GLY A 34 -8.34 -22.73 -1.26
C GLY A 34 -9.21 -22.29 -0.07
N VAL A 35 -8.82 -21.22 0.67
CA VAL A 35 -9.67 -20.69 1.76
C VAL A 35 -10.57 -19.56 1.26
N GLY A 36 -10.06 -18.66 0.42
CA GLY A 36 -10.87 -17.56 -0.13
C GLY A 36 -10.08 -16.53 -0.94
N CYS A 37 -10.61 -15.31 -1.01
CA CYS A 37 -9.97 -14.18 -1.67
C CYS A 37 -9.41 -13.18 -0.65
N THR A 38 -8.46 -12.36 -1.08
CA THR A 38 -7.88 -11.29 -0.24
C THR A 38 -7.75 -10.00 -1.03
N ILE A 39 -7.70 -8.88 -0.32
CA ILE A 39 -7.43 -7.56 -0.87
C ILE A 39 -5.99 -7.19 -0.51
N LEU A 40 -5.16 -6.94 -1.54
CA LEU A 40 -3.75 -6.61 -1.37
C LEU A 40 -3.40 -5.29 -2.06
N PRO A 41 -2.41 -4.53 -1.52
CA PRO A 41 -1.86 -3.40 -2.24
C PRO A 41 -1.10 -3.90 -3.48
N LEU A 42 -1.14 -3.15 -4.58
CA LEU A 42 -0.47 -3.52 -5.83
C LEU A 42 1.01 -3.88 -5.63
N ALA A 43 1.71 -3.18 -4.74
CA ALA A 43 3.11 -3.45 -4.42
C ALA A 43 3.36 -4.85 -3.83
N ALA A 44 2.37 -5.46 -3.19
CA ALA A 44 2.48 -6.82 -2.65
C ALA A 44 2.45 -7.90 -3.73
N VAL A 45 1.79 -7.64 -4.86
CA VAL A 45 1.61 -8.59 -5.96
C VAL A 45 2.52 -8.32 -7.16
N ALA A 46 3.23 -7.18 -7.17
CA ALA A 46 4.09 -6.78 -8.27
C ALA A 46 5.40 -7.60 -8.38
N GLU A 47 5.73 -8.44 -7.40
CA GLU A 47 6.86 -9.36 -7.48
C GLU A 47 6.50 -10.57 -8.36
N GLU A 48 7.36 -10.88 -9.34
CA GLU A 48 7.13 -11.91 -10.37
C GLU A 48 6.64 -13.26 -9.82
N PRO A 49 7.22 -13.84 -8.74
CA PRO A 49 6.75 -15.13 -8.23
C PRO A 49 5.32 -15.09 -7.69
N ARG A 50 4.84 -13.93 -7.25
CA ARG A 50 3.47 -13.76 -6.74
C ARG A 50 2.47 -13.57 -7.87
N ALA A 51 2.88 -12.91 -8.96
CA ALA A 51 2.04 -12.73 -10.13
C ALA A 51 1.72 -14.06 -10.84
N GLU A 52 2.59 -15.05 -10.73
CA GLU A 52 2.37 -16.40 -11.31
C GLU A 52 1.42 -17.28 -10.49
N ILE A 53 1.29 -17.04 -9.18
CA ILE A 53 0.46 -17.85 -8.27
C ILE A 53 -0.86 -17.18 -7.88
N LEU A 54 -1.02 -15.89 -8.17
CA LEU A 54 -2.23 -15.11 -7.88
C LEU A 54 -2.93 -14.72 -9.17
N SER A 55 -4.24 -14.94 -9.22
CA SER A 55 -5.12 -14.26 -10.16
C SER A 55 -5.91 -13.19 -9.43
N GLY A 56 -6.17 -12.05 -10.09
CA GLY A 56 -6.89 -10.97 -9.45
C GLY A 56 -7.18 -9.81 -10.40
N MET A 57 -7.97 -8.87 -9.91
CA MET A 57 -8.31 -7.64 -10.61
C MET A 57 -8.03 -6.41 -9.75
N ARG A 58 -7.88 -5.25 -10.40
CA ARG A 58 -7.89 -3.97 -9.67
C ARG A 58 -9.30 -3.66 -9.21
N ILE A 59 -9.44 -3.25 -7.96
CA ILE A 59 -10.69 -2.79 -7.39
C ILE A 59 -10.88 -1.32 -7.79
N GLU A 60 -12.09 -0.99 -8.26
CA GLU A 60 -12.49 0.39 -8.56
C GLU A 60 -13.72 0.81 -7.73
N PRO A 61 -13.74 2.04 -7.19
CA PRO A 61 -12.65 3.01 -7.22
C PRO A 61 -11.47 2.57 -6.35
N ALA A 62 -10.25 2.88 -6.81
CA ALA A 62 -9.03 2.52 -6.08
C ALA A 62 -9.01 3.07 -4.64
N ILE A 63 -8.69 2.21 -3.68
CA ILE A 63 -8.46 2.59 -2.27
C ILE A 63 -7.01 3.07 -2.13
N SER A 64 -6.83 4.36 -1.89
CA SER A 64 -5.49 4.98 -1.74
C SER A 64 -5.23 5.40 -0.31
N ARG A 65 -3.98 5.23 0.16
CA ARG A 65 -3.51 5.76 1.44
C ARG A 65 -2.47 6.86 1.22
N PRO A 66 -2.49 7.95 2.00
CA PRO A 66 -1.41 8.92 1.95
C PRO A 66 -0.12 8.33 2.53
N MET A 67 1.02 8.75 1.98
CA MET A 67 2.35 8.44 2.53
C MET A 67 3.13 9.72 2.71
N PHE A 68 3.85 9.81 3.82
CA PHE A 68 4.55 11.01 4.21
C PHE A 68 6.02 10.70 4.48
N LEU A 69 6.90 11.49 3.88
CA LEU A 69 8.31 11.52 4.27
C LEU A 69 8.46 12.51 5.44
N MET A 70 8.49 12.00 6.65
CA MET A 70 8.50 12.81 7.87
C MET A 70 9.93 13.07 8.38
N ARG A 71 10.10 14.19 9.08
CA ARG A 71 11.34 14.56 9.78
C ARG A 71 11.00 15.23 11.09
N ALA A 72 11.93 15.18 12.06
CA ALA A 72 11.80 15.96 13.29
C ALA A 72 11.79 17.45 12.96
N THR A 73 10.83 18.18 13.53
CA THR A 73 10.71 19.65 13.44
C THR A 73 11.31 20.36 14.65
N THR A 74 11.53 19.63 15.75
CA THR A 74 11.96 20.16 17.05
C THR A 74 13.46 20.07 17.29
N ARG A 75 14.22 19.47 16.36
CA ARG A 75 15.69 19.32 16.47
C ARG A 75 16.35 19.65 15.14
N PRO A 76 17.54 20.28 15.13
CA PRO A 76 18.31 20.49 13.91
C PRO A 76 18.57 19.16 13.20
N GLN A 77 18.44 19.15 11.86
CA GLN A 77 18.74 17.96 11.09
C GLN A 77 20.25 17.73 11.02
N THR A 78 20.68 16.49 11.21
CA THR A 78 22.08 16.14 10.96
C THR A 78 22.36 16.09 9.46
N ALA A 79 23.64 16.22 9.08
CA ALA A 79 24.08 16.03 7.70
C ALA A 79 23.67 14.64 7.16
N ALA A 80 23.77 13.60 7.99
CA ALA A 80 23.37 12.24 7.62
C ALA A 80 21.87 12.13 7.28
N VAL A 81 20.98 12.68 8.12
CA VAL A 81 19.53 12.69 7.84
C VAL A 81 19.24 13.43 6.54
N THR A 82 19.88 14.58 6.32
CA THR A 82 19.68 15.36 5.09
C THR A 82 20.18 14.61 3.85
N ALA A 83 21.31 13.92 3.96
CA ALA A 83 21.89 13.11 2.89
C ALA A 83 21.02 11.91 2.51
N VAL A 84 20.21 11.38 3.43
CA VAL A 84 19.27 10.27 3.16
C VAL A 84 17.92 10.77 2.64
N LEU A 85 17.34 11.81 3.27
CA LEU A 85 16.02 12.33 2.89
C LEU A 85 15.99 12.86 1.46
N ARG A 86 17.06 13.51 1.01
CA ARG A 86 17.13 14.13 -0.31
C ARG A 86 17.05 13.09 -1.45
N PRO A 87 17.85 12.01 -1.47
CA PRO A 87 17.68 10.91 -2.42
C PRO A 87 16.31 10.25 -2.35
N ILE A 88 15.77 9.99 -1.16
CA ILE A 88 14.44 9.38 -1.01
C ILE A 88 13.37 10.25 -1.67
N ALA A 89 13.35 11.56 -1.36
CA ALA A 89 12.40 12.49 -1.96
C ALA A 89 12.50 12.51 -3.49
N ARG A 90 13.72 12.54 -4.04
CA ARG A 90 13.94 12.49 -5.50
C ARG A 90 13.47 11.18 -6.12
N LEU A 91 13.75 10.05 -5.46
CA LEU A 91 13.30 8.73 -5.92
C LEU A 91 11.77 8.66 -5.95
N VAL A 92 11.11 9.09 -4.87
CA VAL A 92 9.65 9.11 -4.78
C VAL A 92 9.06 9.99 -5.86
N LEU A 93 9.56 11.22 -6.06
CA LEU A 93 9.08 12.11 -7.13
C LEU A 93 9.22 11.48 -8.51
N ARG A 94 10.34 10.80 -8.79
CA ARG A 94 10.56 10.10 -10.06
C ARG A 94 9.61 8.92 -10.23
N LEU A 95 9.33 8.18 -9.17
CA LEU A 95 8.43 7.02 -9.21
C LEU A 95 6.97 7.43 -9.40
N VAL A 96 6.51 8.50 -8.74
CA VAL A 96 5.15 9.04 -8.86
C VAL A 96 4.86 9.51 -10.29
N GLY A 97 5.87 10.05 -11.00
CA GLY A 97 5.76 10.40 -12.42
C GLY A 97 5.91 9.23 -13.39
N GLY A 98 6.04 8.00 -12.89
CA GLY A 98 6.32 6.81 -13.70
C GLY A 98 5.64 5.56 -13.15
N ALA A 99 6.44 4.63 -12.62
CA ALA A 99 5.99 3.27 -12.27
C ALA A 99 5.07 3.18 -11.03
N TRP A 100 4.97 4.24 -10.22
CA TRP A 100 4.13 4.26 -9.03
C TRP A 100 2.82 5.00 -9.30
N PRO A 101 1.66 4.32 -9.31
CA PRO A 101 0.35 4.96 -9.47
C PRO A 101 -0.07 5.72 -8.20
N ALA A 102 0.64 6.79 -7.89
CA ALA A 102 0.37 7.68 -6.78
C ALA A 102 0.21 9.12 -7.30
N ARG A 103 -0.30 10.01 -6.45
CA ARG A 103 -0.38 11.45 -6.71
C ARG A 103 0.35 12.19 -5.59
N LEU A 104 1.01 13.29 -5.94
CA LEU A 104 1.58 14.17 -4.93
C LEU A 104 0.44 14.82 -4.15
N ALA A 105 0.56 14.86 -2.83
CA ALA A 105 -0.36 15.63 -2.00
C ALA A 105 -0.26 17.10 -2.40
N THR A 106 -1.33 17.66 -2.95
CA THR A 106 -1.48 19.10 -3.09
C THR A 106 -1.60 19.72 -1.70
N ARG A 107 -0.80 20.75 -1.44
CA ARG A 107 -0.93 21.57 -0.23
C ARG A 107 -2.19 22.41 -0.28
#